data_AF-A0A4S4BKJ2-F1
#
_entry.id   AF-A0A4S4BKJ2-F1
#
_cell.length_a   1.000
_cell.length_b   1.000
_cell.length_c   1.000
_cell.angle_alpha   90.00
_cell.angle_beta   90.00
_cell.angle_gamma   90.00
#
_symmetry.space_group_name_H-M   'P 1'
#
loop_
_entity.id
_entity.type
_entity.pdbx_description
1 polymer ?
#
loop_
_entity_poly.entity_id
_entity_poly.type
_entity_poly.pdbx_seq_one_letter_code
_entity_poly.pdbx_strand_id
1 'polypeptide(L)'
;MIPVLLSQQQSSLHLNVYESVKLSFRGVEGYDVYNVSIPFRWQGKEYLFGRVERREEWARSWVRLFEKSGPDEWSLVPGSMIYQLEDPYVSFIGEQLVMGGTHVRYKQGAVDTYFGYFYKGTDINDLYYFTTGPEYMKDIRLVEMDGGRLGVFSRPRSEEVRRQYGSESIIGFTSINGLDELTAEVIEHAPCIPDLFGKDEWGGCNQAYYLDSGRIGVIGHKSRKEVGDDGQVTAVYMNFSFVFDIDKHEALDQKIIGTRACYPDGPAKKTELTDCAFTSGIVMREDGRCDLYSGIGDTEAGRIVIDYPFEGHGRIVQRM
;
A
#
# COMPACT_ATOMS: atom_id res chain seq x y z
N MET A 1 29.10 11.51 9.28
CA MET A 1 28.64 11.38 10.69
C MET A 1 27.12 11.55 10.75
N ILE A 2 26.38 10.73 10.00
CA ILE A 2 24.90 10.69 10.01
C ILE A 2 24.40 9.22 9.98
N PRO A 3 24.73 8.36 10.97
CA PRO A 3 23.96 7.11 11.15
C PRO A 3 23.20 7.05 12.48
N VAL A 4 23.38 8.03 13.38
CA VAL A 4 22.86 7.98 14.77
C VAL A 4 21.43 8.52 14.90
N LEU A 5 20.93 9.27 13.91
CA LEU A 5 19.62 9.93 14.03
C LEU A 5 18.40 9.01 13.89
N LEU A 6 18.51 7.87 13.20
CA LEU A 6 17.37 6.95 12.99
C LEU A 6 17.20 5.90 14.09
N SER A 7 18.31 5.42 14.70
CA SER A 7 18.19 4.48 15.83
C SER A 7 17.67 5.16 17.10
N GLN A 8 17.85 6.47 17.24
CA GLN A 8 17.26 7.25 18.33
C GLN A 8 15.79 7.64 18.09
N GLN A 9 15.27 7.57 16.86
CA GLN A 9 13.87 7.93 16.60
C GLN A 9 12.88 6.84 17.05
N GLN A 10 13.26 5.56 17.02
CA GLN A 10 12.32 4.48 17.35
C GLN A 10 11.99 4.37 18.85
N SER A 11 12.89 4.79 19.74
CA SER A 11 12.65 4.78 21.19
C SER A 11 11.93 6.02 21.71
N SER A 12 11.68 7.04 20.87
CA SER A 12 11.03 8.30 21.26
C SER A 12 9.87 8.72 20.35
N LEU A 13 9.45 7.91 19.38
CA LEU A 13 8.27 8.18 18.56
C LEU A 13 7.02 7.89 19.40
N HIS A 14 6.51 8.92 20.09
CA HIS A 14 5.15 8.90 20.63
C HIS A 14 4.15 8.94 19.45
N LEU A 15 3.79 7.75 18.95
CA LEU A 15 2.67 7.60 18.02
C LEU A 15 1.36 7.72 18.81
N ASN A 16 0.58 8.76 18.51
CA ASN A 16 -0.75 8.93 19.11
C ASN A 16 -1.73 7.98 18.42
N VAL A 17 -2.04 6.87 19.09
CA VAL A 17 -3.05 5.90 18.67
C VAL A 17 -4.29 6.04 19.56
N TYR A 18 -5.42 6.40 18.97
CA TYR A 18 -6.66 6.68 19.70
C TYR A 18 -7.61 5.48 19.77
N GLU A 19 -7.55 4.60 18.76
CA GLU A 19 -8.25 3.32 18.69
C GLU A 19 -7.32 2.32 17.99
N SER A 20 -7.44 1.03 18.32
CA SER A 20 -6.65 -0.05 17.71
C SER A 20 -7.47 -1.33 17.67
N VAL A 21 -7.74 -1.83 16.46
CA VAL A 21 -8.64 -2.97 16.22
C VAL A 21 -8.13 -3.88 15.11
N LYS A 22 -8.57 -5.13 15.14
CA LYS A 22 -8.44 -6.07 14.02
C LYS A 22 -9.75 -6.11 13.23
N LEU A 23 -9.64 -6.26 11.91
CA LEU A 23 -10.78 -6.49 11.06
C LEU A 23 -11.22 -7.95 11.14
N SER A 24 -12.53 -8.18 11.08
CA SER A 24 -13.12 -9.51 11.04
C SER A 24 -13.66 -9.82 9.64
N PHE A 25 -13.36 -11.00 9.11
CA PHE A 25 -13.78 -11.43 7.77
C PHE A 25 -14.68 -12.67 7.83
N ARG A 26 -15.78 -12.67 7.07
CA ARG A 26 -16.75 -13.77 7.00
C ARG A 26 -16.82 -14.38 5.59
N GLY A 27 -17.12 -15.68 5.50
CA GLY A 27 -17.31 -16.40 4.23
C GLY A 27 -16.01 -16.83 3.54
N VAL A 28 -14.91 -16.86 4.28
CA VAL A 28 -13.56 -17.27 3.82
C VAL A 28 -12.89 -18.19 4.85
N GLU A 29 -13.67 -19.11 5.42
CA GLU A 29 -13.21 -20.02 6.46
C GLU A 29 -11.98 -20.85 6.00
N GLY A 30 -10.95 -20.91 6.84
CA GLY A 30 -9.69 -21.58 6.54
C GLY A 30 -8.67 -20.73 5.77
N TYR A 31 -8.97 -19.46 5.49
CA TYR A 31 -8.04 -18.51 4.88
C TYR A 31 -7.81 -17.32 5.79
N ASP A 32 -6.58 -16.80 5.74
CA ASP A 32 -6.24 -15.48 6.28
C ASP A 32 -6.69 -14.40 5.28
N VAL A 33 -7.02 -13.21 5.79
CA VAL A 33 -7.27 -12.02 4.97
C VAL A 33 -6.40 -10.88 5.50
N TYR A 34 -5.52 -10.37 4.64
CA TYR A 34 -4.53 -9.36 4.99
C TYR A 34 -4.21 -8.47 3.77
N ASN A 35 -3.29 -7.52 3.94
CA ASN A 35 -2.83 -6.56 2.91
C ASN A 35 -3.97 -6.03 2.03
N VAL A 36 -5.04 -5.56 2.67
CA VAL A 36 -6.27 -5.12 2.01
C VAL A 36 -6.06 -3.82 1.23
N SER A 37 -6.95 -3.52 0.27
CA SER A 37 -7.08 -2.17 -0.26
C SER A 37 -7.57 -1.22 0.84
N ILE A 38 -7.54 0.09 0.60
CA ILE A 38 -8.37 0.99 1.41
C ILE A 38 -9.85 0.59 1.30
N PRO A 39 -10.65 0.78 2.36
CA PRO A 39 -12.10 0.78 2.22
C PRO A 39 -12.56 1.88 1.27
N PHE A 40 -13.60 1.60 0.51
CA PHE A 40 -14.16 2.55 -0.44
C PHE A 40 -15.68 2.40 -0.54
N ARG A 41 -16.34 3.49 -0.95
CA ARG A 41 -17.79 3.49 -1.19
C ARG A 41 -18.09 3.23 -2.65
N TRP A 42 -19.09 2.41 -2.91
CA TRP A 42 -19.61 2.15 -4.25
C TRP A 42 -21.13 1.96 -4.17
N GLN A 43 -21.89 2.78 -4.91
CA GLN A 43 -23.36 2.72 -4.97
C GLN A 43 -24.05 2.64 -3.58
N GLY A 44 -23.58 3.43 -2.62
CA GLY A 44 -24.17 3.52 -1.27
C GLY A 44 -23.74 2.42 -0.30
N LYS A 45 -22.86 1.51 -0.70
CA LYS A 45 -22.29 0.46 0.15
C LYS A 45 -20.79 0.66 0.33
N GLU A 46 -20.23 0.11 1.41
CA GLU A 46 -18.80 0.14 1.71
C GLU A 46 -18.18 -1.21 1.40
N TYR A 47 -17.07 -1.18 0.65
CA TYR A 47 -16.34 -2.35 0.19
C TYR A 47 -14.85 -2.22 0.49
N LEU A 48 -14.17 -3.36 0.49
CA LEU A 48 -12.72 -3.42 0.32
C LEU A 48 -12.33 -4.69 -0.46
N PHE A 49 -11.16 -4.65 -1.09
CA PHE A 49 -10.54 -5.86 -1.64
C PHE A 49 -9.54 -6.42 -0.64
N GLY A 50 -9.62 -7.73 -0.36
CA GLY A 50 -8.68 -8.40 0.54
C GLY A 50 -7.86 -9.45 -0.18
N ARG A 51 -6.56 -9.53 0.15
CA ARG A 51 -5.71 -10.68 -0.19
C ARG A 51 -6.10 -11.83 0.70
N VAL A 52 -6.51 -12.94 0.10
CA VAL A 52 -6.96 -14.17 0.75
C VAL A 52 -5.97 -15.27 0.44
N GLU A 53 -5.40 -15.89 1.48
CA GLU A 53 -4.41 -16.96 1.35
C GLU A 53 -4.47 -17.89 2.57
N ARG A 54 -4.18 -19.18 2.39
CA ARG A 54 -4.10 -20.10 3.54
C ARG A 54 -2.86 -19.80 4.38
N ARG A 55 -2.95 -20.04 5.69
CA ARG A 55 -1.86 -19.78 6.64
C ARG A 55 -0.55 -20.43 6.21
N GLU A 56 -0.60 -21.71 5.84
CA GLU A 56 0.53 -22.56 5.48
C GLU A 56 0.99 -22.44 4.02
N GLU A 57 0.21 -21.79 3.16
CA GLU A 57 0.58 -21.58 1.76
C GLU A 57 1.35 -20.26 1.58
N TRP A 58 2.19 -20.20 0.55
CA TRP A 58 2.95 -19.00 0.19
C TRP A 58 2.83 -18.73 -1.30
N ALA A 59 2.61 -17.46 -1.66
CA ALA A 59 2.48 -16.97 -3.03
C ALA A 59 1.36 -17.66 -3.84
N ARG A 60 0.29 -18.06 -3.15
CA ARG A 60 -0.91 -18.69 -3.74
C ARG A 60 -2.17 -17.93 -3.32
N SER A 61 -2.09 -16.61 -3.44
CA SER A 61 -3.14 -15.71 -3.02
C SER A 61 -4.22 -15.49 -4.09
N TRP A 62 -5.40 -15.11 -3.62
CA TRP A 62 -6.45 -14.52 -4.43
C TRP A 62 -6.87 -13.19 -3.83
N VAL A 63 -7.34 -12.28 -4.67
CA VAL A 63 -8.03 -11.07 -4.24
C VAL A 63 -9.53 -11.28 -4.34
N ARG A 64 -10.23 -10.97 -3.25
CA ARG A 64 -11.68 -11.09 -3.10
C ARG A 64 -12.30 -9.77 -2.67
N LEU A 65 -13.52 -9.52 -3.11
CA LEU A 65 -14.31 -8.36 -2.71
C LEU A 65 -15.09 -8.67 -1.43
N PHE A 66 -15.06 -7.77 -0.46
CA PHE A 66 -15.83 -7.85 0.77
C PHE A 66 -16.69 -6.61 0.94
N GLU A 67 -17.93 -6.80 1.41
CA GLU A 67 -18.88 -5.74 1.79
C GLU A 67 -18.87 -5.58 3.31
N LYS A 68 -18.91 -4.34 3.80
CA LYS A 68 -18.99 -4.07 5.24
C LYS A 68 -20.29 -4.62 5.81
N SER A 69 -20.21 -5.49 6.81
CA SER A 69 -21.36 -6.13 7.48
C SER A 69 -21.53 -5.72 8.94
N GLY A 70 -20.59 -4.96 9.50
CA GLY A 70 -20.66 -4.42 10.85
C GLY A 70 -19.46 -3.51 11.17
N PRO A 71 -19.34 -3.02 12.41
CA PRO A 71 -18.15 -2.31 12.87
C PRO A 71 -16.91 -3.21 12.72
N ASP A 72 -15.96 -2.77 11.90
CA ASP A 72 -14.72 -3.50 11.59
C ASP A 72 -14.95 -4.94 11.06
N GLU A 73 -16.13 -5.21 10.51
CA GLU A 73 -16.52 -6.53 10.01
C GLU A 73 -16.88 -6.47 8.51
N TRP A 74 -16.37 -7.44 7.76
CA TRP A 74 -16.43 -7.52 6.31
C TRP A 74 -16.85 -8.92 5.87
N SER A 75 -17.92 -9.01 5.08
CA SER A 75 -18.44 -10.27 4.56
C SER A 75 -18.09 -10.42 3.08
N LEU A 76 -17.61 -11.60 2.70
CA LEU A 76 -17.32 -11.91 1.30
C LEU A 76 -18.55 -11.65 0.43
N VAL A 77 -18.37 -10.95 -0.69
CA VAL A 77 -19.43 -10.77 -1.70
C VAL A 77 -19.58 -12.05 -2.52
N PRO A 78 -20.70 -12.80 -2.39
CA PRO A 78 -20.86 -14.05 -3.11
C PRO A 78 -20.92 -13.82 -4.62
N GLY A 79 -20.21 -14.65 -5.39
CA GLY A 79 -20.19 -14.55 -6.85
C GLY A 79 -19.40 -13.37 -7.42
N SER A 80 -18.75 -12.55 -6.58
CA SER A 80 -17.83 -11.52 -7.07
C SER A 80 -16.68 -12.15 -7.86
N MET A 81 -16.11 -11.39 -8.79
CA MET A 81 -14.91 -11.82 -9.50
C MET A 81 -13.78 -12.18 -8.53
N ILE A 82 -12.99 -13.19 -8.92
CA ILE A 82 -11.81 -13.66 -8.18
C ILE A 82 -10.60 -13.30 -9.01
N TYR A 83 -9.67 -12.54 -8.43
CA TYR A 83 -8.46 -12.14 -9.12
C TYR A 83 -7.28 -12.93 -8.57
N GLN A 84 -6.50 -13.56 -9.44
CA GLN A 84 -5.28 -14.27 -9.05
C GLN A 84 -4.13 -13.26 -8.87
N LEU A 85 -4.24 -12.47 -7.81
CA LEU A 85 -3.36 -11.36 -7.45
C LEU A 85 -3.00 -11.41 -5.96
N GLU A 86 -1.93 -10.70 -5.62
CA GLU A 86 -1.56 -10.31 -4.26
C GLU A 86 -1.74 -8.81 -4.05
N ASP A 87 -1.84 -8.40 -2.77
CA ASP A 87 -1.75 -7.02 -2.29
C ASP A 87 -2.61 -6.01 -3.10
N PRO A 88 -3.96 -6.14 -3.07
CA PRO A 88 -4.85 -5.31 -3.86
C PRO A 88 -4.82 -3.83 -3.45
N TYR A 89 -4.98 -2.95 -4.42
CA TYR A 89 -5.09 -1.51 -4.21
C TYR A 89 -6.13 -0.91 -5.16
N VAL A 90 -6.70 0.23 -4.78
CA VAL A 90 -7.73 0.91 -5.56
C VAL A 90 -7.42 2.40 -5.76
N SER A 91 -7.87 2.93 -6.88
CA SER A 91 -7.84 4.35 -7.20
C SER A 91 -9.12 4.73 -7.95
N PHE A 92 -9.62 5.94 -7.72
CA PHE A 92 -10.74 6.50 -8.45
C PHE A 92 -10.21 7.47 -9.51
N ILE A 93 -10.65 7.28 -10.75
CA ILE A 93 -10.21 8.08 -11.90
C ILE A 93 -11.45 8.41 -12.73
N GLY A 94 -11.94 9.65 -12.57
CA GLY A 94 -13.30 10.00 -12.98
C GLY A 94 -14.31 9.01 -12.40
N GLU A 95 -15.26 8.55 -13.22
CA GLU A 95 -16.29 7.58 -12.80
C GLU A 95 -15.77 6.12 -12.72
N GLN A 96 -14.48 5.89 -13.02
CA GLN A 96 -13.91 4.54 -13.07
C GLN A 96 -13.21 4.18 -11.77
N LEU A 97 -13.52 2.98 -11.28
CA LEU A 97 -12.68 2.30 -10.30
C LEU A 97 -11.52 1.63 -11.05
N VAL A 98 -10.29 1.91 -10.63
CA VAL A 98 -9.11 1.14 -11.01
C VAL A 98 -8.69 0.27 -9.83
N MET A 99 -8.66 -1.04 -10.05
CA MET A 99 -8.17 -2.03 -9.09
C MET A 99 -6.90 -2.65 -9.65
N GLY A 100 -5.84 -2.69 -8.85
CA GLY A 100 -4.62 -3.39 -9.21
C GLY A 100 -4.15 -4.34 -8.11
N GLY A 101 -3.17 -5.15 -8.47
CA GLY A 101 -2.52 -6.11 -7.57
C GLY A 101 -1.34 -6.77 -8.26
N THR A 102 -0.54 -7.50 -7.50
CA THR A 102 0.64 -8.19 -8.02
C THR A 102 0.24 -9.56 -8.57
N HIS A 103 0.46 -9.78 -9.87
CA HIS A 103 0.35 -11.11 -10.49
C HIS A 103 1.70 -11.82 -10.42
N VAL A 104 1.73 -13.05 -9.89
CA VAL A 104 2.94 -13.88 -9.79
C VAL A 104 2.92 -14.94 -10.89
N ARG A 105 3.94 -14.92 -11.76
CA ARG A 105 4.13 -15.92 -12.82
C ARG A 105 5.00 -17.06 -12.32
N TYR A 106 4.57 -18.29 -12.58
CA TYR A 106 5.32 -19.50 -12.26
C TYR A 106 5.86 -20.17 -13.52
N LYS A 107 7.05 -20.77 -13.41
CA LYS A 107 7.71 -21.56 -14.44
C LYS A 107 8.17 -22.89 -13.83
N GLN A 108 7.55 -23.99 -14.27
CA GLN A 108 7.74 -25.35 -13.73
C GLN A 108 7.68 -25.43 -12.18
N GLY A 109 6.75 -24.70 -11.55
CA GLY A 109 6.51 -24.75 -10.09
C GLY A 109 7.38 -23.81 -9.25
N ALA A 110 8.33 -23.09 -9.86
CA ALA A 110 9.06 -22.01 -9.21
C ALA A 110 8.52 -20.64 -9.65
N VAL A 111 8.62 -19.63 -8.78
CA VAL A 111 8.33 -18.24 -9.16
C VAL A 111 9.36 -17.80 -10.21
N ASP A 112 8.86 -17.31 -11.34
CA ASP A 112 9.65 -16.82 -12.48
C ASP A 112 9.79 -15.30 -12.40
N THR A 113 8.66 -14.59 -12.31
CA THR A 113 8.59 -13.13 -12.22
C THR A 113 7.25 -12.69 -11.64
N TYR A 114 7.06 -11.38 -11.50
CA TYR A 114 5.81 -10.76 -11.07
C TYR A 114 5.62 -9.39 -11.72
N PHE A 115 4.38 -8.93 -11.79
CA PHE A 115 3.99 -7.65 -12.39
C PHE A 115 2.80 -7.04 -11.66
N GLY A 116 2.64 -5.72 -11.72
CA GLY A 116 1.36 -5.08 -11.39
C GLY A 116 0.36 -5.26 -12.52
N TYR A 117 -0.76 -5.94 -12.27
CA TYR A 117 -1.91 -5.95 -13.19
C TYR A 117 -2.89 -4.85 -12.81
N PHE A 118 -3.50 -4.23 -13.83
CA PHE A 118 -4.49 -3.17 -13.65
C PHE A 118 -5.80 -3.53 -14.34
N TYR A 119 -6.88 -3.42 -13.58
CA TYR A 119 -8.26 -3.60 -13.99
C TYR A 119 -8.99 -2.26 -13.82
N LYS A 120 -9.95 -1.97 -14.70
CA LYS A 120 -10.80 -0.78 -14.57
C LYS A 120 -12.25 -1.05 -14.96
N GLY A 121 -13.16 -0.23 -14.46
CA GLY A 121 -14.57 -0.30 -14.85
C GLY A 121 -15.45 0.71 -14.12
N THR A 122 -16.68 0.86 -14.60
CA THR A 122 -17.75 1.66 -13.97
C THR A 122 -18.81 0.77 -13.30
N ASP A 123 -18.59 -0.54 -13.27
CA ASP A 123 -19.30 -1.51 -12.45
C ASP A 123 -18.24 -2.36 -11.72
N ILE A 124 -18.33 -2.39 -10.39
CA ILE A 124 -17.43 -3.17 -9.53
C ILE A 124 -17.50 -4.68 -9.83
N ASN A 125 -18.59 -5.15 -10.42
CA ASN A 125 -18.77 -6.55 -10.81
C ASN A 125 -18.22 -6.87 -12.22
N ASP A 126 -17.79 -5.87 -12.98
CA ASP A 126 -17.29 -6.00 -14.36
C ASP A 126 -16.02 -5.16 -14.59
N LEU A 127 -15.05 -5.26 -13.66
CA LEU A 127 -13.73 -4.68 -13.88
C LEU A 127 -12.95 -5.52 -14.89
N TYR A 128 -12.52 -4.91 -16.00
CA TYR A 128 -11.73 -5.58 -17.03
C TYR A 128 -10.26 -5.21 -16.95
N TYR A 129 -9.40 -6.20 -17.18
CA TYR A 129 -7.95 -6.02 -17.30
C TYR A 129 -7.63 -5.13 -18.51
N PHE A 130 -6.76 -4.13 -18.33
CA PHE A 130 -6.41 -3.22 -19.43
C PHE A 130 -4.91 -2.96 -19.63
N THR A 131 -4.06 -3.13 -18.61
CA THR A 131 -2.62 -2.95 -18.76
C THR A 131 -1.83 -3.69 -17.67
N THR A 132 -0.52 -3.82 -17.90
CA THR A 132 0.45 -4.47 -17.00
C THR A 132 1.66 -3.56 -16.82
N GLY A 133 2.18 -3.49 -15.59
CA GLY A 133 3.42 -2.80 -15.25
C GLY A 133 4.70 -3.57 -15.62
N PRO A 134 5.89 -3.03 -15.32
CA PRO A 134 7.17 -3.66 -15.64
C PRO A 134 7.36 -5.03 -14.96
N GLU A 135 8.20 -5.88 -15.55
CA GLU A 135 8.64 -7.11 -14.89
C GLU A 135 9.36 -6.79 -13.57
N TYR A 136 9.16 -7.64 -12.56
CA TYR A 136 9.75 -7.51 -11.22
C TYR A 136 9.41 -6.19 -10.49
N MET A 137 8.33 -5.50 -10.90
CA MET A 137 7.86 -4.30 -10.23
C MET A 137 6.48 -4.50 -9.60
N LYS A 138 6.39 -4.14 -8.31
CA LYS A 138 5.14 -4.04 -7.52
C LYS A 138 5.03 -2.63 -6.94
N ASP A 139 4.01 -2.35 -6.13
CA ASP A 139 3.82 -1.06 -5.44
C ASP A 139 3.67 0.15 -6.39
N ILE A 140 3.10 -0.08 -7.58
CA ILE A 140 2.74 0.97 -8.52
C ILE A 140 1.40 1.56 -8.09
N ARG A 141 1.29 2.89 -7.98
CA ARG A 141 0.07 3.57 -7.50
C ARG A 141 -0.31 4.74 -8.39
N LEU A 142 -1.62 4.96 -8.51
CA LEU A 142 -2.20 6.02 -9.33
C LEU A 142 -2.90 7.04 -8.43
N VAL A 143 -2.91 8.30 -8.87
CA VAL A 143 -3.72 9.35 -8.26
C VAL A 143 -4.22 10.30 -9.34
N GLU A 144 -5.52 10.58 -9.35
CA GLU A 144 -6.09 11.60 -10.22
C GLU A 144 -5.76 13.00 -9.68
N MET A 145 -5.28 13.88 -10.57
CA MET A 145 -4.86 15.25 -10.28
C MET A 145 -5.75 16.26 -11.02
N ASP A 146 -5.49 17.55 -10.82
CA ASP A 146 -6.18 18.62 -11.54
C ASP A 146 -6.15 18.44 -13.07
N GLY A 147 -7.27 18.77 -13.70
CA GLY A 147 -7.43 18.65 -15.15
C GLY A 147 -7.53 17.22 -15.68
N GLY A 148 -7.77 16.22 -14.82
CA GLY A 148 -7.92 14.81 -15.21
C GLY A 148 -6.60 14.10 -15.51
N ARG A 149 -5.46 14.77 -15.26
CA ARG A 149 -4.13 14.15 -15.37
C ARG A 149 -3.93 13.12 -14.27
N LEU A 150 -3.09 12.12 -14.51
CA LEU A 150 -2.79 11.07 -13.55
C LEU A 150 -1.35 11.12 -13.09
N GLY A 151 -1.14 11.13 -11.78
CA GLY A 151 0.15 10.85 -11.18
C GLY A 151 0.37 9.34 -11.10
N VAL A 152 1.56 8.88 -11.47
CA VAL A 152 1.95 7.46 -11.47
C VAL A 152 3.20 7.31 -10.63
N PHE A 153 3.07 6.62 -9.50
CA PHE A 153 4.20 6.22 -8.67
C PHE A 153 4.71 4.85 -9.11
N SER A 154 6.01 4.72 -9.32
CA SER A 154 6.69 3.45 -9.60
C SER A 154 7.55 3.03 -8.41
N ARG A 155 7.98 1.75 -8.39
CA ARG A 155 8.85 1.25 -7.33
C ARG A 155 9.90 0.25 -7.84
N PRO A 156 10.93 0.72 -8.58
CA PRO A 156 12.08 -0.11 -8.94
C PRO A 156 12.77 -0.69 -7.70
N ARG A 157 13.10 -1.99 -7.77
CA ARG A 157 13.86 -2.73 -6.76
C ARG A 157 14.78 -3.72 -7.44
N SER A 158 16.08 -3.52 -7.32
CA SER A 158 17.10 -4.38 -7.94
C SER A 158 18.46 -4.18 -7.28
N GLU A 159 19.41 -5.08 -7.57
CA GLU A 159 20.81 -4.89 -7.16
C GLU A 159 21.44 -3.64 -7.80
N GLU A 160 20.99 -3.23 -8.99
CA GLU A 160 21.44 -1.98 -9.62
C GLU A 160 20.94 -0.76 -8.86
N VAL A 161 19.65 -0.74 -8.49
CA VAL A 161 19.08 0.30 -7.62
C VAL A 161 19.86 0.39 -6.32
N ARG A 162 20.16 -0.76 -5.70
CA ARG A 162 20.97 -0.80 -4.47
C ARG A 162 22.38 -0.24 -4.63
N ARG A 163 23.06 -0.55 -5.74
CA ARG A 163 24.40 -0.01 -6.02
C ARG A 163 24.38 1.49 -6.26
N GLN A 164 23.36 1.99 -6.95
CA GLN A 164 23.27 3.39 -7.35
C GLN A 164 22.78 4.30 -6.21
N TYR A 165 21.75 3.88 -5.49
CA TYR A 165 21.05 4.71 -4.50
C TYR A 165 21.33 4.29 -3.05
N GLY A 166 21.93 3.12 -2.83
CA GLY A 166 22.21 2.59 -1.50
C GLY A 166 21.01 1.92 -0.81
N SER A 167 19.79 2.11 -1.29
CA SER A 167 18.55 1.47 -0.82
C SER A 167 18.19 0.26 -1.68
N GLU A 168 17.53 -0.77 -1.13
CA GLU A 168 17.11 -1.91 -1.96
C GLU A 168 16.01 -1.50 -2.98
N SER A 169 15.29 -0.41 -2.73
CA SER A 169 14.31 0.15 -3.66
C SER A 169 14.29 1.67 -3.69
N ILE A 170 13.71 2.24 -4.75
CA ILE A 170 13.39 3.67 -4.88
C ILE A 170 11.91 3.84 -5.26
N ILE A 171 11.36 5.05 -5.08
CA ILE A 171 10.05 5.43 -5.62
C ILE A 171 10.29 6.41 -6.77
N GLY A 172 9.68 6.15 -7.92
CA GLY A 172 9.64 7.09 -9.04
C GLY A 172 8.28 7.76 -9.15
N PHE A 173 8.21 8.90 -9.83
CA PHE A 173 6.95 9.57 -10.15
C PHE A 173 6.96 10.11 -11.58
N THR A 174 5.87 9.92 -12.30
CA THR A 174 5.61 10.59 -13.58
C THR A 174 4.15 11.02 -13.66
N SER A 175 3.83 11.86 -14.65
CA SER A 175 2.46 12.31 -14.90
C SER A 175 2.05 11.99 -16.34
N ILE A 176 0.86 11.42 -16.50
CA ILE A 176 0.26 11.08 -17.80
C ILE A 176 -1.09 11.76 -17.97
N ASN A 177 -1.61 11.80 -19.20
CA ASN A 177 -2.87 12.46 -19.52
C ASN A 177 -4.10 11.57 -19.26
N GLY A 178 -3.93 10.25 -19.20
CA GLY A 178 -5.03 9.31 -19.04
C GLY A 178 -4.57 7.86 -18.90
N LEU A 179 -5.51 6.96 -18.63
CA LEU A 179 -5.24 5.53 -18.41
C LEU A 179 -4.74 4.79 -19.65
N ASP A 180 -4.98 5.33 -20.84
CA ASP A 180 -4.47 4.83 -22.12
C ASP A 180 -2.96 5.02 -22.29
N GLU A 181 -2.36 5.97 -21.56
CA GLU A 181 -0.91 6.19 -21.53
C GLU A 181 -0.21 5.36 -20.44
N LEU A 182 -0.94 4.59 -19.63
CA LEU A 182 -0.36 3.78 -18.56
C LEU A 182 0.29 2.49 -19.13
N THR A 183 1.57 2.59 -19.47
CA THR A 183 2.38 1.49 -19.99
C THR A 183 3.50 1.10 -19.04
N ALA A 184 4.01 -0.14 -19.18
CA ALA A 184 5.20 -0.58 -18.45
C ALA A 184 6.39 0.38 -18.67
N GLU A 185 6.62 0.82 -19.90
CA GLU A 185 7.71 1.75 -20.24
C GLU A 185 7.59 3.08 -19.49
N VAL A 186 6.40 3.68 -19.43
CA VAL A 186 6.17 4.93 -18.69
C VAL A 186 6.43 4.75 -17.20
N ILE A 187 6.01 3.63 -16.62
CA ILE A 187 6.21 3.31 -15.21
C ILE A 187 7.69 3.10 -14.90
N GLU A 188 8.41 2.36 -15.75
CA GLU A 188 9.83 2.04 -15.58
C GLU A 188 10.72 3.29 -15.65
N HIS A 189 10.40 4.23 -16.54
CA HIS A 189 11.17 5.45 -16.74
C HIS A 189 10.75 6.61 -15.83
N ALA A 190 9.83 6.40 -14.89
CA ALA A 190 9.38 7.44 -13.97
C ALA A 190 10.56 7.98 -13.13
N PRO A 191 10.87 9.29 -13.19
CA PRO A 191 12.01 9.86 -12.46
C PRO A 191 11.98 9.58 -10.95
N CYS A 192 13.13 9.17 -10.40
CA CYS A 192 13.30 8.86 -8.99
C CYS A 192 12.99 10.08 -8.10
N ILE A 193 12.26 9.86 -7.01
CA ILE A 193 12.12 10.79 -5.89
C ILE A 193 13.28 10.52 -4.93
N PRO A 194 14.15 11.51 -4.64
CA PRO A 194 15.32 11.31 -3.80
C PRO A 194 14.96 11.18 -2.31
N ASP A 195 15.92 10.68 -1.52
CA ASP A 195 15.98 10.80 -0.05
C ASP A 195 14.78 10.22 0.75
N LEU A 196 14.09 9.21 0.22
CA LEU A 196 13.02 8.50 0.92
C LEU A 196 13.52 7.34 1.80
N PHE A 197 14.58 6.66 1.36
CA PHE A 197 15.10 5.46 2.00
C PHE A 197 16.60 5.56 2.25
N GLY A 198 17.00 5.14 3.43
CA GLY A 198 18.40 5.02 3.82
C GLY A 198 19.06 3.78 3.26
N LYS A 199 20.30 3.56 3.69
CA LYS A 199 21.11 2.41 3.27
C LYS A 199 20.40 1.09 3.61
N ASP A 200 20.26 0.23 2.61
CA ASP A 200 19.63 -1.09 2.69
C ASP A 200 18.15 -1.09 3.13
N GLU A 201 17.53 0.09 3.23
CA GLU A 201 16.09 0.22 3.43
C GLU A 201 15.34 0.00 2.10
N TRP A 202 14.07 -0.37 2.19
CA TRP A 202 13.16 -0.40 1.05
C TRP A 202 11.79 0.12 1.46
N GLY A 203 10.94 0.39 0.49
CA GLY A 203 9.58 0.83 0.74
C GLY A 203 8.82 1.09 -0.54
N GLY A 204 7.63 1.67 -0.44
CA GLY A 204 6.79 1.91 -1.61
C GLY A 204 5.52 2.68 -1.26
N CYS A 205 4.86 3.21 -2.28
CA CYS A 205 3.53 3.81 -2.15
C CYS A 205 2.48 2.71 -1.99
N ASN A 206 1.55 2.89 -1.05
CA ASN A 206 0.39 2.02 -0.87
C ASN A 206 -0.91 2.73 -1.24
N GLN A 207 -1.03 4.03 -0.96
CA GLN A 207 -2.13 4.87 -1.40
C GLN A 207 -1.65 6.31 -1.59
N ALA A 208 -2.12 6.98 -2.64
CA ALA A 208 -1.82 8.38 -2.94
C ALA A 208 -3.11 9.21 -2.96
N TYR A 209 -3.03 10.42 -2.43
CA TYR A 209 -4.15 11.33 -2.26
C TYR A 209 -3.79 12.70 -2.80
N TYR A 210 -4.56 13.22 -3.76
CA TYR A 210 -4.38 14.58 -4.22
C TYR A 210 -4.90 15.55 -3.16
N LEU A 211 -4.10 16.57 -2.83
CA LEU A 211 -4.43 17.56 -1.81
C LEU A 211 -4.91 18.87 -2.46
N ASP A 212 -5.75 19.62 -1.76
CA ASP A 212 -6.26 20.92 -2.22
C ASP A 212 -5.18 22.00 -2.39
N SER A 213 -3.94 21.70 -1.95
CA SER A 213 -2.76 22.52 -2.21
C SER A 213 -2.09 22.23 -3.57
N GLY A 214 -2.56 21.24 -4.33
CA GLY A 214 -1.90 20.74 -5.55
C GLY A 214 -0.77 19.72 -5.32
N ARG A 215 -0.48 19.37 -4.07
CA ARG A 215 0.49 18.32 -3.70
C ARG A 215 -0.16 16.95 -3.61
N ILE A 216 0.64 15.91 -3.43
CA ILE A 216 0.14 14.54 -3.22
C ILE A 216 0.54 14.07 -1.82
N GLY A 217 -0.43 13.78 -0.96
CA GLY A 217 -0.19 13.04 0.27
C GLY A 217 -0.02 11.55 -0.05
N VAL A 218 1.08 10.94 0.38
CA VAL A 218 1.38 9.54 0.12
C VAL A 218 1.39 8.78 1.44
N ILE A 219 0.62 7.68 1.48
CA ILE A 219 0.70 6.64 2.49
C ILE A 219 1.42 5.45 1.87
N GLY A 220 2.39 4.90 2.59
CA GLY A 220 3.25 3.83 2.10
C GLY A 220 3.77 2.95 3.22
N HIS A 221 4.76 2.14 2.88
CA HIS A 221 5.55 1.38 3.84
C HIS A 221 7.01 1.77 3.72
N LYS A 222 7.71 1.70 4.86
CA LYS A 222 9.15 1.83 4.95
C LYS A 222 9.69 0.67 5.77
N SER A 223 10.75 0.06 5.28
CA SER A 223 11.18 -1.26 5.70
C SER A 223 12.67 -1.39 5.77
N ARG A 224 13.12 -2.28 6.65
CA ARG A 224 14.53 -2.63 6.84
C ARG A 224 14.66 -4.02 7.44
N LYS A 225 15.87 -4.57 7.38
CA LYS A 225 16.22 -5.79 8.12
C LYS A 225 16.82 -5.40 9.46
N GLU A 226 16.39 -6.09 10.51
CA GLU A 226 17.01 -6.06 11.82
C GLU A 226 17.53 -7.46 12.14
N VAL A 227 18.69 -7.50 12.80
CA VAL A 227 19.31 -8.75 13.24
C VAL A 227 19.39 -8.69 14.76
N GLY A 228 18.68 -9.60 15.42
CA GLY A 228 18.70 -9.72 16.88
C GLY A 228 20.03 -10.25 17.40
N ASP A 229 20.23 -10.17 18.72
CA ASP A 229 21.43 -10.69 19.40
C ASP A 229 21.62 -12.20 19.20
N ASP A 230 20.53 -12.93 18.96
CA ASP A 230 20.49 -14.36 18.65
C ASP A 230 20.74 -14.69 17.17
N GLY A 231 20.95 -13.66 16.34
CA GLY A 231 21.13 -13.78 14.89
C GLY A 231 19.83 -13.93 14.10
N GLN A 232 18.66 -13.90 14.75
CA GLN A 232 17.37 -13.94 14.06
C GLN A 232 17.19 -12.67 13.23
N VAL A 233 16.81 -12.84 11.97
CA VAL A 233 16.50 -11.72 11.08
C VAL A 233 15.00 -11.42 11.16
N THR A 234 14.68 -10.15 11.37
CA THR A 234 13.32 -9.60 11.30
C THR A 234 13.26 -8.61 10.14
N ALA A 235 12.28 -8.79 9.26
CA ALA A 235 11.95 -7.81 8.24
C ALA A 235 10.91 -6.85 8.84
N VAL A 236 11.40 -5.68 9.26
CA VAL A 236 10.57 -4.64 9.86
C VAL A 236 9.83 -3.89 8.74
N TYR A 237 8.51 -3.79 8.84
CA TYR A 237 7.68 -2.95 7.97
C TYR A 237 6.88 -1.98 8.83
N MET A 238 7.09 -0.69 8.59
CA MET A 238 6.41 0.39 9.29
C MET A 238 5.49 1.14 8.33
N ASN A 239 4.34 1.60 8.84
CA ASN A 239 3.47 2.49 8.10
C ASN A 239 4.14 3.86 8.00
N PHE A 240 4.25 4.37 6.79
CA PHE A 240 5.02 5.55 6.45
C PHE A 240 4.16 6.55 5.69
N SER A 241 4.40 7.84 5.87
CA SER A 241 3.80 8.88 5.05
C SER A 241 4.81 9.95 4.67
N PHE A 242 4.55 10.59 3.54
CA PHE A 242 5.22 11.82 3.13
C PHE A 242 4.28 12.64 2.23
N VAL A 243 4.60 13.90 2.02
CA VAL A 243 3.92 14.77 1.06
C VAL A 243 4.85 14.98 -0.13
N PHE A 244 4.38 14.68 -1.33
CA PHE A 244 5.13 14.89 -2.56
C PHE A 244 4.80 16.25 -3.18
N ASP A 245 5.84 17.06 -3.38
CA ASP A 245 5.77 18.32 -4.12
C ASP A 245 6.09 18.04 -5.60
N ILE A 246 5.07 18.09 -6.44
CA ILE A 246 5.14 17.68 -7.86
C ILE A 246 6.10 18.60 -8.63
N ASP A 247 6.04 19.91 -8.38
CA ASP A 247 6.82 20.91 -9.13
C ASP A 247 8.31 20.82 -8.82
N LYS A 248 8.65 20.50 -7.57
CA LYS A 248 10.05 20.34 -7.12
C LYS A 248 10.58 18.92 -7.26
N HIS A 249 9.68 17.95 -7.44
CA HIS A 249 10.00 16.51 -7.43
C HIS A 249 10.65 16.05 -6.11
N GLU A 250 10.13 16.55 -4.99
CA GLU A 250 10.70 16.37 -3.64
C GLU A 250 9.70 15.76 -2.66
N ALA A 251 10.19 14.90 -1.76
CA ALA A 251 9.43 14.39 -0.63
C ALA A 251 9.59 15.29 0.61
N LEU A 252 8.48 15.74 1.15
CA LEU A 252 8.35 16.59 2.33
C LEU A 252 7.72 15.81 3.49
N ASP A 253 7.94 16.28 4.73
CA ASP A 253 7.30 15.77 5.95
C ASP A 253 7.23 14.24 6.07
N GLN A 254 8.39 13.60 5.85
CA GLN A 254 8.54 12.16 5.94
C GLN A 254 8.40 11.69 7.39
N LYS A 255 7.49 10.75 7.66
CA LYS A 255 7.22 10.26 9.02
C LYS A 255 6.72 8.83 9.08
N ILE A 256 7.10 8.15 10.16
CA ILE A 256 6.47 6.89 10.57
C ILE A 256 5.14 7.25 11.24
N ILE A 257 4.05 6.63 10.79
CA ILE A 257 2.68 6.88 11.26
C ILE A 257 2.05 5.67 11.94
N GLY A 258 2.73 4.53 11.93
CA GLY A 258 2.28 3.28 12.54
C GLY A 258 3.38 2.22 12.48
N THR A 259 3.39 1.34 13.45
CA THR A 259 4.25 0.14 13.48
C THR A 259 3.40 -1.07 13.84
N ARG A 260 3.95 -2.29 13.75
CA ARG A 260 3.20 -3.50 14.12
C ARG A 260 2.67 -3.43 15.56
N ALA A 261 3.41 -2.82 16.48
CA ALA A 261 3.04 -2.68 17.90
C ALA A 261 1.86 -1.71 18.15
N CYS A 262 1.50 -0.87 17.16
CA CYS A 262 0.31 -0.01 17.28
C CYS A 262 -1.00 -0.81 17.14
N TYR A 263 -0.97 -1.99 16.53
CA TYR A 263 -2.12 -2.86 16.28
C TYR A 263 -2.22 -3.94 17.35
N PRO A 264 -3.40 -4.58 17.55
CA PRO A 264 -3.52 -5.63 18.55
C PRO A 264 -2.60 -6.83 18.26
N ASP A 265 -2.14 -7.51 19.31
CA ASP A 265 -1.26 -8.67 19.20
C ASP A 265 -1.89 -9.78 18.36
N GLY A 266 -1.07 -10.48 17.58
CA GLY A 266 -1.52 -11.50 16.64
C GLY A 266 -0.37 -12.30 16.04
N PRO A 267 -0.67 -13.41 15.34
CA PRO A 267 0.35 -14.21 14.70
C PRO A 267 1.06 -13.45 13.57
N ALA A 268 2.17 -14.03 13.12
CA ALA A 268 2.78 -13.70 11.84
C ALA A 268 2.89 -14.97 11.00
N LYS A 269 2.85 -14.82 9.68
CA LYS A 269 2.93 -15.94 8.72
C LYS A 269 4.31 -16.60 8.73
N LYS A 270 5.35 -15.82 9.00
CA LYS A 270 6.74 -16.25 9.15
C LYS A 270 7.36 -15.57 10.35
N THR A 271 8.39 -16.19 10.93
CA THR A 271 9.14 -15.65 12.07
C THR A 271 9.73 -14.27 11.79
N GLU A 272 10.23 -14.06 10.56
CA GLU A 272 10.78 -12.80 10.09
C GLU A 272 9.76 -11.66 9.95
N LEU A 273 8.45 -11.95 9.98
CA LEU A 273 7.37 -10.97 9.77
C LEU A 273 6.67 -10.54 11.07
N THR A 274 7.29 -10.82 12.21
CA THR A 274 6.74 -10.50 13.54
C THR A 274 6.63 -8.99 13.81
N ASP A 275 7.43 -8.16 13.12
CA ASP A 275 7.33 -6.69 13.12
C ASP A 275 6.96 -6.14 11.73
N CYS A 276 5.94 -6.75 11.10
CA CYS A 276 5.47 -6.36 9.78
C CYS A 276 4.08 -5.71 9.83
N ALA A 277 4.00 -4.42 9.50
CA ALA A 277 2.76 -3.71 9.16
C ALA A 277 2.83 -3.22 7.71
N PHE A 278 2.15 -3.91 6.79
CA PHE A 278 2.10 -3.55 5.38
C PHE A 278 0.87 -2.68 5.10
N THR A 279 1.11 -1.39 4.86
CA THR A 279 0.06 -0.37 4.84
C THR A 279 -0.96 -0.57 3.71
N SER A 280 -2.23 -0.30 4.00
CA SER A 280 -3.28 -0.16 2.99
C SER A 280 -3.46 1.30 2.60
N GLY A 281 -3.76 2.15 3.58
CA GLY A 281 -4.01 3.59 3.41
C GLY A 281 -4.88 4.14 4.52
N ILE A 282 -5.32 5.40 4.39
CA ILE A 282 -6.18 6.09 5.35
C ILE A 282 -7.59 6.36 4.82
N VAL A 283 -8.56 6.41 5.74
CA VAL A 283 -9.92 6.93 5.51
C VAL A 283 -10.16 8.08 6.49
N MET A 284 -10.63 9.23 5.99
CA MET A 284 -10.94 10.38 6.84
C MET A 284 -12.16 10.09 7.72
N ARG A 285 -12.09 10.53 8.98
CA ARG A 285 -13.19 10.49 9.94
C ARG A 285 -13.84 11.86 10.08
N GLU A 286 -15.09 11.88 10.57
CA GLU A 286 -15.83 13.11 10.84
C GLU A 286 -15.19 13.97 11.95
N ASP A 287 -14.41 13.36 12.85
CA ASP A 287 -13.70 14.06 13.94
C ASP A 287 -12.36 14.70 13.49
N GLY A 288 -12.03 14.65 12.19
CA GLY A 288 -10.80 15.20 11.63
C GLY A 288 -9.58 14.28 11.73
N ARG A 289 -9.70 13.12 12.38
CA ARG A 289 -8.66 12.09 12.41
C ARG A 289 -8.76 11.16 11.20
N CYS A 290 -7.89 10.16 11.17
CA CYS A 290 -7.87 9.16 10.13
C CYS A 290 -7.89 7.75 10.70
N ASP A 291 -8.63 6.87 10.04
CA ASP A 291 -8.51 5.42 10.18
C ASP A 291 -7.40 4.92 9.26
N LEU A 292 -6.26 4.51 9.81
CA LEU A 292 -5.14 3.90 9.08
C LEU A 292 -5.30 2.38 9.05
N TYR A 293 -5.50 1.84 7.86
CA TYR A 293 -5.61 0.42 7.59
C TYR A 293 -4.27 -0.19 7.21
N SER A 294 -3.99 -1.40 7.69
CA SER A 294 -2.77 -2.14 7.39
C SER A 294 -3.01 -3.65 7.44
N GLY A 295 -2.32 -4.40 6.59
CA GLY A 295 -2.03 -5.81 6.87
C GLY A 295 -1.02 -5.91 8.00
N ILE A 296 -1.18 -6.92 8.87
CA ILE A 296 -0.30 -7.16 10.02
C ILE A 296 0.16 -8.62 10.02
N GLY A 297 1.48 -8.81 10.03
CA GLY A 297 2.12 -10.13 10.07
C GLY A 297 1.85 -11.04 8.86
N ASP A 298 1.35 -10.50 7.74
CA ASP A 298 0.85 -11.28 6.58
C ASP A 298 -0.21 -12.33 6.97
N THR A 299 -1.03 -12.05 7.99
CA THR A 299 -2.09 -12.97 8.44
C THR A 299 -3.42 -12.28 8.75
N GLU A 300 -3.37 -11.03 9.18
CA GLU A 300 -4.56 -10.28 9.58
C GLU A 300 -4.54 -8.88 8.95
N ALA A 301 -5.66 -8.17 9.02
CA ALA A 301 -5.74 -6.74 8.74
C ALA A 301 -6.23 -6.00 10.00
N GLY A 302 -5.73 -4.79 10.20
CA GLY A 302 -6.09 -3.95 11.33
C GLY A 302 -6.34 -2.50 10.94
N ARG A 303 -6.94 -1.76 11.87
CA ARG A 303 -7.20 -0.33 11.78
C ARG A 303 -6.75 0.34 13.08
N ILE A 304 -6.01 1.43 12.95
CA ILE A 304 -5.72 2.33 14.06
C ILE A 304 -6.23 3.73 13.75
N VAL A 305 -6.67 4.47 14.77
CA VAL A 305 -7.01 5.89 14.62
C VAL A 305 -5.78 6.73 14.93
N ILE A 306 -5.40 7.59 14.00
CA ILE A 306 -4.24 8.50 14.08
C ILE A 306 -4.63 9.94 13.72
N ASP A 307 -3.77 10.89 14.06
CA ASP A 307 -3.87 12.26 13.57
C ASP A 307 -3.69 12.32 12.04
N TYR A 308 -4.30 13.32 11.38
CA TYR A 308 -4.20 13.48 9.93
C TYR A 308 -2.74 13.66 9.49
N PRO A 309 -2.18 12.73 8.68
CA PRO A 309 -0.75 12.72 8.38
C PRO A 309 -0.34 13.77 7.33
N PHE A 310 -1.23 14.60 6.83
CA PHE A 310 -0.85 15.67 5.89
C PHE A 310 -1.24 17.07 6.41
N GLU A 311 -1.41 17.20 7.72
CA GLU A 311 -1.70 18.48 8.37
C GLU A 311 -0.69 19.56 7.95
N GLY A 312 -1.17 20.77 7.65
CA GLY A 312 -0.35 21.85 7.10
C GLY A 312 -0.02 21.78 5.60
N HIS A 313 -0.35 20.67 4.92
CA HIS A 313 -0.09 20.49 3.48
C HIS A 313 -1.34 20.46 2.60
N GLY A 314 -2.51 20.69 3.18
CA GLY A 314 -3.80 20.70 2.48
C GLY A 314 -4.67 19.50 2.82
N ARG A 315 -5.93 19.54 2.40
CA ARG A 315 -6.94 18.49 2.64
C ARG A 315 -7.01 17.55 1.45
N ILE A 316 -7.28 16.28 1.70
CA ILE A 316 -7.58 15.31 0.65
C ILE A 316 -8.78 15.78 -0.17
N VAL A 317 -8.59 15.88 -1.49
CA VAL A 317 -9.66 16.16 -2.43
C VAL A 317 -10.42 14.85 -2.69
N GLN A 318 -11.65 14.75 -2.21
CA GLN A 318 -12.55 13.67 -2.62
C GLN A 318 -13.09 14.02 -4.01
N ARG A 319 -12.69 13.24 -5.02
CA ARG A 319 -13.30 13.28 -6.35
C ARG A 319 -14.28 12.12 -6.43
N MET A 320 -15.54 12.45 -6.73
CA MET A 320 -16.65 11.50 -6.81
C MET A 320 -16.56 10.64 -8.06
#